data_AF-A0A519UHU8-F1
#
_entry.id   AF-A0A519UHU8-F1
#
_cell.length_a   1.000
_cell.length_b   1.000
_cell.length_c   1.000
_cell.angle_alpha   90.00
_cell.angle_beta   90.00
_cell.angle_gamma   90.00
#
_symmetry.space_group_name_H-M   'P 1'
#
loop_
_entity.id
_entity.type
_entity.pdbx_description
1 polymer ?
#
loop_
_entity_poly.entity_id
_entity_poly.type
_entity_poly.pdbx_seq_one_letter_code
_entity_poly.pdbx_strand_id
1 'polypeptide(L)'
;ENLFPAITSLNECLEMCNFMLQHISIKDDILKDPKYDYLFSVEVVNDLALQGIPFREAYKIVGEQIETGTFKPMYEVKHTHEGSIGNLMNEEIKAMMNDVLAQFKFEKVNKAIADLVK
;
A
#
# COMPACT_ATOMS: atom_id res chain seq x y z
N GLU A 1 -25.89 -21.64 -13.15
CA GLU A 1 -25.26 -21.49 -14.48
C GLU A 1 -24.07 -20.53 -14.55
N ASN A 2 -23.83 -19.62 -13.58
CA ASN A 2 -22.73 -18.64 -13.68
C ASN A 2 -21.41 -19.02 -12.97
N LEU A 3 -21.31 -20.18 -12.32
CA LEU A 3 -20.14 -20.52 -11.50
C LEU A 3 -18.86 -20.68 -12.33
N PHE A 4 -18.90 -21.50 -13.39
CA PHE A 4 -17.72 -21.72 -14.23
C PHE A 4 -17.29 -20.46 -15.00
N PRO A 5 -18.21 -19.69 -15.63
CA PRO A 5 -17.83 -18.40 -16.21
C PRO A 5 -17.18 -17.44 -15.20
N ALA A 6 -17.69 -17.36 -13.97
CA ALA A 6 -17.11 -16.49 -12.94
C ALA A 6 -15.70 -16.92 -12.51
N ILE A 7 -15.46 -18.24 -12.37
CA ILE A 7 -14.12 -18.76 -12.05
C ILE A 7 -13.15 -18.49 -13.19
N THR A 8 -13.58 -18.66 -14.45
CA THR A 8 -12.76 -18.34 -15.62
C THR A 8 -12.37 -16.87 -15.63
N SER A 9 -13.33 -15.95 -15.49
CA SER A 9 -13.03 -14.51 -15.45
C SER A 9 -12.13 -14.12 -14.29
N LEU A 10 -12.28 -14.76 -13.12
CA LEU A 10 -11.38 -14.51 -11.99
C LEU A 10 -9.94 -14.93 -12.31
N ASN A 11 -9.74 -16.10 -12.91
CA ASN A 11 -8.41 -16.57 -13.31
C ASN A 11 -7.79 -15.63 -14.35
N GLU A 12 -8.55 -15.22 -15.37
CA GLU A 12 -8.09 -14.26 -16.38
C GLU A 12 -7.65 -12.93 -15.74
N CYS A 13 -8.42 -12.41 -14.77
CA CYS A 13 -8.05 -11.21 -14.02
C CYS A 13 -6.75 -11.38 -13.23
N LEU A 14 -6.56 -12.54 -12.58
CA LEU A 14 -5.34 -12.82 -11.81
C LEU A 14 -4.12 -12.99 -12.72
N GLU A 15 -4.29 -13.64 -13.87
CA GLU A 15 -3.22 -13.79 -14.88
C GLU A 15 -2.79 -12.43 -15.44
N MET A 16 -3.75 -11.58 -15.82
CA MET A 16 -3.46 -10.22 -16.26
C MET A 16 -2.75 -9.41 -15.17
N CYS A 17 -3.24 -9.47 -13.93
CA CYS A 17 -2.62 -8.78 -12.80
C CYS A 17 -1.16 -9.23 -12.58
N ASN A 18 -0.92 -10.54 -12.55
CA ASN A 18 0.42 -11.10 -12.41
C ASN A 18 1.35 -10.64 -13.54
N PHE A 19 0.88 -10.70 -14.78
CA PHE A 19 1.67 -10.24 -15.93
C PHE A 19 2.03 -8.74 -15.83
N MET A 20 1.05 -7.88 -15.50
CA MET A 20 1.28 -6.45 -15.32
C MET A 20 2.30 -6.16 -14.21
N LEU A 21 2.21 -6.87 -13.07
CA LEU A 21 3.13 -6.70 -11.95
C LEU A 21 4.57 -7.11 -12.29
N GLN A 22 4.77 -8.15 -13.08
CA GLN A 22 6.11 -8.56 -13.53
C GLN A 22 6.79 -7.53 -14.45
N HIS A 23 6.00 -6.69 -15.12
CA HIS A 23 6.47 -5.65 -16.03
C HIS A 23 6.30 -4.23 -15.48
N ILE A 24 5.96 -4.09 -14.19
CA ILE A 24 5.83 -2.78 -13.56
C ILE A 24 7.19 -2.08 -13.57
N SER A 25 7.18 -0.79 -13.94
CA SER A 25 8.35 0.07 -13.87
C SER A 25 8.06 1.20 -12.89
N ILE A 26 8.89 1.30 -11.85
CA ILE A 26 8.77 2.35 -10.85
C ILE A 26 9.49 3.58 -11.37
N LYS A 27 8.79 4.72 -11.38
CA LYS A 27 9.43 6.01 -11.64
C LYS A 27 10.14 6.45 -10.36
N ASP A 28 11.43 6.22 -10.32
CA ASP A 28 12.27 6.69 -9.23
C ASP A 28 12.09 8.19 -9.03
N ASP A 29 12.15 8.62 -7.76
CA ASP A 29 12.08 10.03 -7.39
C ASP A 29 10.83 10.78 -7.88
N ILE A 30 9.74 10.08 -8.21
CA ILE A 30 8.52 10.71 -8.73
C ILE A 30 8.01 11.85 -7.83
N LEU A 31 8.19 11.72 -6.51
CA LEU A 31 7.79 12.70 -5.50
C LEU A 31 8.67 13.95 -5.43
N LYS A 32 9.78 14.03 -6.19
CA LYS A 32 10.58 15.26 -6.36
C LYS A 32 9.93 16.26 -7.34
N ASP A 33 8.92 15.83 -8.09
CA ASP A 33 8.16 16.73 -8.97
C ASP A 33 7.28 17.65 -8.09
N PRO A 34 7.42 19.00 -8.22
CA PRO A 34 6.75 19.97 -7.34
C PRO A 34 5.22 19.83 -7.25
N LYS A 35 4.57 19.21 -8.25
CA LYS A 35 3.12 18.96 -8.19
C LYS A 35 2.72 18.04 -7.04
N TYR A 36 3.66 17.24 -6.52
CA TYR A 36 3.44 16.34 -5.39
C TYR A 36 3.74 16.97 -4.03
N ASP A 37 4.21 18.22 -3.97
CA ASP A 37 4.53 18.89 -2.70
C ASP A 37 3.34 18.90 -1.75
N TYR A 38 2.14 19.08 -2.28
CA TYR A 38 0.92 19.13 -1.49
C TYR A 38 0.53 17.78 -0.85
N LEU A 39 1.09 16.65 -1.31
CA LEU A 39 0.93 15.36 -0.62
C LEU A 39 1.48 15.42 0.81
N PHE A 40 2.49 16.27 1.04
CA PHE A 40 3.14 16.43 2.33
C PHE A 40 2.48 17.53 3.20
N SER A 41 1.36 18.11 2.77
CA SER A 41 0.63 19.11 3.57
C SER A 41 0.15 18.53 4.91
N VAL A 42 -0.30 17.27 4.92
CA VAL A 42 -0.74 16.58 6.14
C VAL A 42 0.41 16.40 7.13
N GLU A 43 1.65 16.21 6.64
CA GLU A 43 2.83 16.11 7.51
C GLU A 43 3.10 17.44 8.23
N VAL A 44 2.99 18.56 7.52
CA VAL A 44 3.15 19.89 8.12
C VAL A 44 2.02 20.18 9.12
N VAL A 45 0.78 19.79 8.80
CA VAL A 45 -0.35 19.90 9.75
C VAL A 45 -0.09 19.08 11.02
N ASN A 46 0.43 17.86 10.87
CA ASN A 46 0.72 16.98 11.99
C ASN A 46 1.87 17.50 12.85
N ASP A 47 2.95 18.02 12.24
CA ASP A 47 4.07 18.64 12.95
C ASP A 47 3.62 19.84 13.81
N LEU A 48 2.82 20.75 13.24
CA LEU A 48 2.21 21.86 13.98
C LEU A 48 1.34 21.35 15.15
N ALA A 49 0.58 20.27 14.92
CA ALA A 49 -0.24 19.67 15.96
C ALA A 49 0.58 19.06 17.10
N LEU A 50 1.69 18.38 16.77
CA LEU A 50 2.64 17.84 17.74
C LEU A 50 3.36 18.95 18.53
N GLN A 51 3.52 20.14 17.96
CA GLN A 51 4.02 21.34 18.64
C GLN A 51 2.97 22.00 19.56
N GLY A 52 1.76 21.42 19.67
CA GLY A 52 0.71 21.85 20.58
C GLY A 52 -0.35 22.74 19.95
N ILE A 53 -0.31 22.99 18.63
CA ILE A 53 -1.35 23.74 17.93
C ILE A 53 -2.58 22.83 17.76
N PRO A 54 -3.81 23.29 18.08
CA PRO A 54 -5.00 22.49 17.80
C PRO A 54 -5.08 22.12 16.32
N PHE A 55 -5.38 20.86 16.00
CA PHE A 55 -5.37 20.34 14.62
C PHE A 55 -6.11 21.23 13.62
N ARG A 56 -7.28 21.78 14.01
CA ARG A 56 -8.07 22.69 13.17
C ARG A 56 -7.30 23.96 12.81
N GLU A 57 -6.54 24.52 13.75
CA GLU A 57 -5.75 25.72 13.52
C GLU A 57 -4.51 25.41 12.67
N ALA A 58 -3.84 24.28 12.93
CA ALA A 58 -2.75 23.79 12.07
C ALA A 58 -3.22 23.63 10.61
N TYR A 59 -4.41 23.05 10.40
CA TYR A 59 -5.00 22.90 9.07
C TYR A 59 -5.24 24.24 8.35
N LYS A 60 -5.73 25.26 9.07
CA LYS A 60 -5.92 26.61 8.50
C LYS A 60 -4.58 27.25 8.14
N ILE A 61 -3.59 27.18 9.02
CA ILE A 61 -2.25 27.75 8.80
C ILE A 61 -1.63 27.16 7.53
N VAL A 62 -1.68 25.83 7.38
CA VAL A 62 -1.13 25.17 6.19
C VAL A 62 -1.94 25.53 4.93
N GLY A 63 -3.27 25.62 5.03
CA GLY A 63 -4.12 26.07 3.93
C GLY A 63 -3.76 27.48 3.44
N GLU A 64 -3.54 28.42 4.36
CA GLU A 64 -3.12 29.79 4.05
C GLU A 64 -1.71 29.82 3.42
N GLN A 65 -0.78 29.02 3.91
CA GLN A 65 0.55 28.90 3.31
C GLN A 65 0.49 28.43 1.85
N ILE A 66 -0.41 27.49 1.55
CA ILE A 66 -0.64 26.99 0.19
C ILE A 66 -1.24 28.11 -0.68
N GLU A 67 -2.29 28.78 -0.20
CA GLU A 67 -2.96 29.86 -0.92
C GLU A 67 -2.02 31.04 -1.25
N THR A 68 -1.13 31.37 -0.31
CA THR A 68 -0.15 32.46 -0.45
C THR A 68 1.14 32.05 -1.17
N GLY A 69 1.29 30.78 -1.56
CA GLY A 69 2.50 30.26 -2.21
C GLY A 69 3.74 30.22 -1.31
N THR A 70 3.55 30.28 0.02
CA THR A 70 4.64 30.22 1.01
C THR A 70 4.84 28.82 1.61
N PHE A 71 3.98 27.86 1.23
CA PHE A 71 4.05 26.47 1.65
C PHE A 71 5.40 25.84 1.31
N LYS A 72 5.97 25.14 2.29
CA LYS A 72 7.18 24.33 2.13
C LYS A 72 6.88 22.89 2.53
N PRO A 73 6.95 21.93 1.60
CA PRO A 73 6.72 20.53 1.92
C PRO A 73 7.82 20.00 2.85
N MET A 74 7.42 19.09 3.74
CA MET A 74 8.34 18.30 4.57
C MET A 74 8.39 16.88 4.01
N TYR A 75 9.47 16.56 3.28
CA TYR A 75 9.63 15.22 2.67
C TYR A 75 10.16 14.17 3.65
N GLU A 76 10.74 14.57 4.79
CA GLU A 76 11.27 13.64 5.78
C GLU A 76 10.13 13.13 6.66
N VAL A 77 9.75 11.87 6.42
CA VAL A 77 8.65 11.22 7.12
C VAL A 77 9.22 10.22 8.13
N LYS A 78 8.94 10.42 9.42
CA LYS A 78 9.36 9.53 10.53
C LYS A 78 8.18 8.79 11.15
N HIS A 79 7.37 8.15 10.31
CA HIS A 79 6.26 7.35 10.81
C HIS A 79 6.74 6.01 11.34
N THR A 80 6.39 5.71 12.58
CA THR A 80 6.60 4.41 13.23
C THR A 80 5.30 3.61 13.35
N HIS A 81 4.17 4.22 13.02
CA HIS A 81 2.85 3.62 13.10
C HIS A 81 2.74 2.43 12.14
N GLU A 82 2.15 1.34 12.60
CA GLU A 82 1.89 0.14 11.78
C GLU A 82 1.05 0.50 10.56
N GLY A 83 1.45 0.03 9.37
CA GLY A 83 0.80 0.33 8.10
C GLY A 83 1.17 1.68 7.49
N SER A 84 2.06 2.46 8.13
CA SER A 84 2.59 3.70 7.55
C SER A 84 3.68 3.43 6.52
N ILE A 85 4.04 4.45 5.72
CA ILE A 85 5.12 4.35 4.72
C ILE A 85 6.48 3.95 5.33
N GLY A 86 6.71 4.29 6.60
CA GLY A 86 7.93 3.92 7.35
C GLY A 86 7.85 2.56 8.05
N ASN A 87 6.66 1.97 8.13
CA ASN A 87 6.41 0.68 8.79
C ASN A 87 5.25 -0.06 8.11
N LEU A 88 5.52 -0.66 6.96
CA LEU A 88 4.50 -1.31 6.11
C LEU A 88 3.96 -2.64 6.67
N MET A 89 4.60 -3.21 7.69
CA MET A 89 4.25 -4.52 8.27
C MET A 89 4.31 -5.68 7.26
N ASN A 90 5.24 -5.61 6.29
CA ASN A 90 5.34 -6.59 5.21
C ASN A 90 5.63 -8.01 5.71
N GLU A 91 6.44 -8.16 6.76
CA GLU A 91 6.77 -9.47 7.32
C GLU A 91 5.58 -10.09 8.03
N GLU A 92 4.81 -9.29 8.77
CA GLU A 92 3.59 -9.70 9.47
C GLU A 92 2.50 -10.09 8.46
N ILE A 93 2.30 -9.28 7.41
CA ILE A 93 1.37 -9.60 6.32
C ILE A 93 1.75 -10.93 5.66
N LYS A 94 3.04 -11.14 5.40
CA LYS A 94 3.56 -12.39 4.82
C LYS A 94 3.35 -13.57 5.76
N ALA A 95 3.57 -13.40 7.06
CA ALA A 95 3.32 -14.45 8.05
C ALA A 95 1.84 -14.85 8.06
N MET A 96 0.93 -13.87 8.12
CA MET A 96 -0.52 -14.12 8.05
C MET A 96 -0.93 -14.85 6.77
N MET A 97 -0.36 -14.47 5.63
CA MET A 97 -0.60 -15.14 4.35
C MET A 97 -0.15 -16.60 4.39
N ASN A 98 1.05 -16.88 4.92
CA ASN A 98 1.58 -18.24 5.04
C ASN A 98 0.72 -19.12 5.95
N ASP A 99 0.23 -18.58 7.07
CA ASP A 99 -0.64 -19.30 7.98
C ASP A 99 -1.95 -19.72 7.31
N VAL A 100 -2.55 -18.84 6.50
CA VAL A 100 -3.77 -19.15 5.73
C VAL A 100 -3.46 -20.20 4.65
N LEU A 101 -2.35 -20.05 3.92
CA LEU A 101 -1.96 -21.00 2.88
C LEU A 101 -1.69 -22.40 3.44
N ALA A 102 -1.10 -22.51 4.63
CA ALA A 102 -0.85 -23.78 5.29
C ALA A 102 -2.15 -24.57 5.59
N GLN A 103 -3.27 -23.87 5.83
CA GLN A 103 -4.56 -24.50 6.13
C GLN A 103 -5.15 -25.29 4.96
N PHE A 104 -4.80 -24.95 3.72
CA PHE A 104 -5.24 -25.69 2.52
C PHE A 104 -4.62 -27.08 2.41
N LYS A 105 -3.51 -27.36 3.11
CA LYS A 105 -2.84 -28.67 3.14
C LYS A 105 -2.50 -29.21 1.74
N PHE A 106 -2.04 -28.34 0.85
CA PHE A 106 -1.74 -28.67 -0.56
C PHE A 106 -0.82 -29.88 -0.71
N GLU A 107 0.14 -30.09 0.20
CA GLU A 107 1.02 -31.26 0.19
C GLU A 107 0.24 -32.58 0.20
N LYS A 108 -0.77 -32.70 1.06
CA LYS A 108 -1.62 -33.90 1.14
C LYS A 108 -2.36 -34.15 -0.17
N VAL A 109 -2.91 -33.08 -0.76
CA VAL A 109 -3.65 -33.15 -2.03
C VAL A 109 -2.72 -33.56 -3.17
N ASN A 110 -1.57 -32.92 -3.29
CA ASN A 110 -0.58 -33.20 -4.33
C ASN A 110 -0.04 -34.63 -4.23
N LYS A 111 0.20 -35.14 -3.01
CA LYS A 111 0.58 -36.54 -2.79
C LYS A 111 -0.50 -37.51 -3.29
N ALA A 112 -1.76 -37.27 -2.93
CA ALA A 112 -2.87 -38.10 -3.38
C ALA A 112 -3.01 -38.10 -4.92
N ILE A 113 -2.86 -36.94 -5.56
CA ILE A 113 -2.87 -36.83 -7.02
C ILE A 113 -1.70 -37.62 -7.63
N ALA A 114 -0.49 -37.52 -7.07
CA ALA A 114 0.68 -38.25 -7.58
C ALA A 114 0.51 -39.78 -7.47
N ASP A 115 -0.10 -40.27 -6.40
CA ASP A 115 -0.38 -41.70 -6.21
C ASP A 115 -1.48 -42.22 -7.16
N LEU A 116 -2.39 -41.36 -7.63
CA LEU A 116 -3.45 -41.68 -8.59
C LEU A 116 -2.96 -41.86 -10.04
N VAL A 117 -1.83 -41.26 -10.39
CA VAL A 117 -1.25 -41.27 -11.76
C VAL A 117 -0.09 -42.29 -11.87
N LYS A 118 0.17 -43.06 -10.81
CA LYS A 118 1.05 -44.24 -10.82
C LYS A 118 0.29 -45.49 -11.21
#